data_AF-A0A813UJN0-F1
#
_entry.id   AF-A0A813UJN0-F1
#
_cell.length_a   1.000
_cell.length_b   1.000
_cell.length_c   1.000
_cell.angle_alpha   90.00
_cell.angle_beta   90.00
_cell.angle_gamma   90.00
#
_symmetry.space_group_name_H-M   'P 1'
#
loop_
_entity.id
_entity.type
_entity.pdbx_description
1 polymer ?
#
loop_
_entity_poly.entity_id
_entity_poly.type
_entity_poly.pdbx_seq_one_letter_code
_entity_poly.pdbx_strand_id
1 'polypeptide(L)'
;MLDVVVFWSQWAVKILCLIVVYIWDFLMKYLFIAISKEDFRKVTTDKTTNEGPYTTEDIKNCMKKVTPVSLGQTVKVDNDFEIKAYYAGHVLGAAMFHIRVGQQTLVYTFSLVFKFQGDFNTTADRHLGSAHIDRCRPDILITESTYGSTVRDSRRARERDFMSKVVECVRGGGKVLVPVFAVGRAQELCILLETYLERMNLNVPIFFASGLSEKVNTYYQLFVSWTNEKIQNTFHEKNVFDFKHIKPWDRSYVDRPGSMIVFASPGMLHAGYSLHLFKKWAPDEKNMIIIPGYCVANTVGSKLLLGQKRFLFDGKEIEAKLSVHYMSFSAHADAKGITQLIRQCQPRNVVLVHGEEGVMEFLKGRIQEELKDTCGLSRAEKRSKQMQGVLVIKDGRLRLLRSKDAISELNLKEHVVEFHSKFILKQSTQSKLIVNVADLLQMKMPSNVITILSESEINIDNSKVIVKVRDDHENDNEITISWLLKNEILGHSVTTHLKSYVDQQTSLASSSLMSDSAASPDPA
;
A
#
# COMPACT_ATOMS: atom_id res chain seq x y z
N MET A 1 2.70 -28.12 -21.03
CA MET A 1 3.60 -27.01 -21.41
C MET A 1 3.27 -25.91 -20.42
N LEU A 2 4.23 -25.52 -19.56
CA LEU A 2 4.02 -24.41 -18.63
C LEU A 2 4.65 -23.16 -19.22
N ASP A 3 3.86 -22.24 -19.75
CA ASP A 3 4.40 -20.94 -20.15
C ASP A 3 4.34 -19.99 -18.96
N VAL A 4 5.49 -19.42 -18.58
CA VAL A 4 5.59 -18.40 -17.53
C VAL A 4 5.70 -17.03 -18.19
N VAL A 5 4.70 -16.18 -17.96
CA VAL A 5 4.61 -14.83 -18.51
C VAL A 5 4.79 -13.80 -17.39
N VAL A 6 5.66 -12.82 -17.63
CA VAL A 6 5.93 -11.72 -16.68
C VAL A 6 5.19 -10.48 -17.15
N PHE A 7 4.39 -9.86 -16.27
CA PHE A 7 3.75 -8.57 -16.52
C PHE A 7 4.44 -7.47 -15.73
N TRP A 8 5.02 -6.51 -16.43
CA TRP A 8 5.62 -5.33 -15.82
C TRP A 8 4.78 -4.10 -16.13
N SER A 9 3.99 -3.68 -15.15
CA SER A 9 3.68 -2.28 -14.83
C SER A 9 2.68 -2.26 -13.67
N GLN A 10 2.82 -1.31 -12.74
CA GLN A 10 1.76 -1.00 -11.77
C GLN A 10 0.43 -0.56 -12.45
N TRP A 11 0.46 -0.34 -13.76
CA TRP A 11 -0.64 0.16 -14.58
C TRP A 11 -1.41 -0.94 -15.34
N ALA A 12 -0.80 -2.08 -15.67
CA ALA A 12 -1.49 -3.19 -16.36
C ALA A 12 -2.57 -3.84 -15.47
N VAL A 13 -2.42 -3.77 -14.15
CA VAL A 13 -3.43 -4.25 -13.19
C VAL A 13 -4.66 -3.33 -13.14
N LYS A 14 -4.55 -2.05 -13.53
CA LYS A 14 -5.69 -1.11 -13.54
C LYS A 14 -6.72 -1.39 -14.62
N ILE A 15 -6.42 -2.25 -15.60
CA ILE A 15 -7.39 -2.67 -16.62
C ILE A 15 -7.76 -4.16 -16.46
N LEU A 16 -7.37 -4.83 -15.36
CA LEU A 16 -8.17 -5.94 -14.86
C LEU A 16 -9.50 -5.46 -14.23
N CYS A 17 -9.73 -4.15 -14.18
CA CYS A 17 -10.93 -3.52 -13.65
C CYS A 17 -12.24 -4.00 -14.26
N LEU A 18 -12.29 -4.67 -15.42
CA LEU A 18 -13.56 -5.25 -15.89
C LEU A 18 -13.90 -6.60 -15.26
N ILE A 19 -12.88 -7.41 -14.97
CA ILE A 19 -13.07 -8.57 -14.09
C ILE A 19 -13.43 -8.05 -12.70
N VAL A 20 -12.77 -6.98 -12.23
CA VAL A 20 -13.09 -6.36 -10.95
C VAL A 20 -14.40 -5.59 -10.97
N VAL A 21 -14.99 -5.11 -12.07
CA VAL A 21 -16.31 -4.44 -12.07
C VAL A 21 -17.44 -5.45 -11.92
N TYR A 22 -17.36 -6.62 -12.56
CA TYR A 22 -18.28 -7.73 -12.31
C TYR A 22 -18.01 -8.44 -10.98
N ILE A 23 -16.76 -8.47 -10.50
CA ILE A 23 -16.37 -8.95 -9.18
C ILE A 23 -16.62 -7.91 -8.07
N TRP A 24 -16.75 -6.60 -8.40
CA TRP A 24 -16.98 -5.53 -7.42
C TRP A 24 -18.37 -5.66 -6.82
N ASP A 25 -19.32 -6.07 -7.65
CA ASP A 25 -20.66 -6.43 -7.20
C ASP A 25 -20.66 -7.72 -6.36
N PHE A 26 -19.56 -8.48 -6.36
CA PHE A 26 -19.58 -9.87 -5.92
C PHE A 26 -18.73 -10.25 -4.71
N LEU A 27 -17.83 -9.41 -4.15
CA LEU A 27 -16.85 -9.96 -3.21
C LEU A 27 -16.50 -9.21 -1.91
N MET A 28 -16.61 -9.98 -0.81
CA MET A 28 -16.06 -9.86 0.56
C MET A 28 -16.88 -9.15 1.64
N LYS A 29 -16.79 -9.67 2.87
CA LYS A 29 -17.52 -9.20 4.05
C LYS A 29 -17.22 -7.72 4.35
N TYR A 30 -18.33 -6.99 4.43
CA TYR A 30 -18.58 -5.54 4.46
C TYR A 30 -17.65 -4.58 5.22
N LEU A 31 -16.72 -5.05 6.06
CA LEU A 31 -16.21 -4.23 7.17
C LEU A 31 -14.70 -4.01 7.16
N PHE A 32 -13.89 -5.00 6.81
CA PHE A 32 -12.43 -4.84 6.71
C PHE A 32 -12.03 -3.89 5.58
N ILE A 33 -12.74 -3.95 4.44
CA ILE A 33 -12.54 -3.02 3.33
C ILE A 33 -12.92 -1.60 3.75
N ALA A 34 -14.03 -1.43 4.46
CA ALA A 34 -14.45 -0.11 4.95
C ALA A 34 -13.44 0.46 5.95
N ILE A 35 -12.92 -0.36 6.87
CA ILE A 35 -11.88 0.01 7.85
C ILE A 35 -10.59 0.40 7.14
N SER A 36 -10.14 -0.41 6.17
CA SER A 36 -8.90 -0.13 5.43
C SER A 36 -9.04 1.12 4.57
N LYS A 37 -10.17 1.30 3.87
CA LYS A 37 -10.46 2.52 3.10
C LYS A 37 -10.56 3.75 4.01
N GLU A 38 -11.15 3.61 5.19
CA GLU A 38 -11.25 4.70 6.16
C GLU A 38 -9.89 5.02 6.81
N ASP A 39 -9.06 4.01 7.09
CA ASP A 39 -7.68 4.21 7.57
C ASP A 39 -6.84 4.89 6.49
N PHE A 40 -6.92 4.42 5.24
CA PHE A 40 -6.27 5.07 4.10
C PHE A 40 -6.73 6.52 3.96
N ARG A 41 -8.04 6.78 3.98
CA ARG A 41 -8.61 8.13 3.94
C ARG A 41 -8.03 8.99 5.07
N LYS A 42 -8.01 8.51 6.31
CA LYS A 42 -7.44 9.25 7.45
C LYS A 42 -5.94 9.55 7.32
N VAL A 43 -5.21 8.69 6.61
CA VAL A 43 -3.77 8.87 6.37
C VAL A 43 -3.52 9.81 5.20
N THR A 44 -4.36 9.80 4.16
CA THR A 44 -4.15 10.58 2.92
C THR A 44 -4.92 11.89 2.85
N THR A 45 -6.00 12.05 3.60
CA THR A 45 -6.77 13.31 3.61
C THR A 45 -5.91 14.41 4.20
N ASP A 46 -5.74 15.49 3.42
CA ASP A 46 -5.11 16.70 3.92
C ASP A 46 -6.00 17.29 5.01
N LYS A 47 -5.47 17.45 6.22
CA LYS A 47 -6.22 17.96 7.37
C LYS A 47 -6.59 19.44 7.24
N THR A 48 -5.95 20.16 6.32
CA THR A 48 -6.18 21.59 6.10
C THR A 48 -7.27 21.85 5.08
N THR A 49 -7.34 21.07 4.00
CA THR A 49 -8.36 21.21 2.95
C THR A 49 -9.51 20.23 3.08
N ASN A 50 -9.35 19.18 3.89
CA ASN A 50 -10.26 18.04 4.02
C ASN A 50 -10.55 17.34 2.68
N GLU A 51 -9.70 17.56 1.67
CA GLU A 51 -9.78 16.93 0.37
C GLU A 51 -9.10 15.56 0.41
N GLY A 52 -9.76 14.57 -0.18
CA GLY A 52 -9.26 13.22 -0.33
C GLY A 52 -9.84 12.56 -1.58
N PRO A 53 -9.29 11.42 -2.01
CA PRO A 53 -9.70 10.76 -3.25
C PRO A 53 -11.15 10.25 -3.24
N TYR A 54 -11.77 10.13 -2.06
CA TYR A 54 -13.16 9.73 -1.86
C TYR A 54 -13.63 10.10 -0.45
N THR A 55 -14.94 10.28 -0.29
CA THR A 55 -15.60 10.61 0.98
C THR A 55 -16.01 9.36 1.76
N THR A 56 -16.37 9.52 3.03
CA THR A 56 -16.95 8.44 3.84
C THR A 56 -18.29 7.96 3.26
N GLU A 57 -19.06 8.84 2.60
CA GLU A 57 -20.32 8.46 1.96
C GLU A 57 -20.08 7.62 0.70
N ASP A 58 -19.01 7.91 -0.06
CA ASP A 58 -18.60 7.07 -1.18
C ASP A 58 -18.22 5.66 -0.73
N ILE A 59 -17.55 5.52 0.43
CA ILE A 59 -17.27 4.22 1.03
C ILE A 59 -18.57 3.49 1.32
N LYS A 60 -19.54 4.12 1.99
CA LYS A 60 -20.83 3.48 2.30
C LYS A 60 -21.60 3.08 1.04
N ASN A 61 -21.66 3.95 0.05
CA ASN A 61 -22.35 3.66 -1.22
C ASN A 61 -21.68 2.55 -2.00
N CYS A 62 -20.34 2.49 -1.96
CA CYS A 62 -19.59 1.36 -2.51
C CYS A 62 -19.91 0.07 -1.77
N MET A 63 -19.97 0.08 -0.43
CA MET A 63 -20.25 -1.12 0.36
C MET A 63 -21.66 -1.69 0.13
N LYS A 64 -22.66 -0.84 -0.19
CA LYS A 64 -24.03 -1.29 -0.52
C LYS A 64 -24.10 -2.16 -1.77
N LYS A 65 -23.12 -2.07 -2.67
CA LYS A 65 -23.07 -2.83 -3.93
C LYS A 65 -22.37 -4.18 -3.79
N VAL A 66 -21.72 -4.45 -2.66
CA VAL A 66 -20.89 -5.65 -2.48
C VAL A 66 -21.75 -6.84 -2.04
N THR A 67 -21.67 -7.95 -2.79
CA THR A 67 -22.24 -9.24 -2.39
C THR A 67 -21.18 -10.09 -1.68
N PRO A 68 -21.49 -10.76 -0.56
CA PRO A 68 -20.53 -11.60 0.15
C PRO A 68 -20.48 -13.02 -0.44
N VAL A 69 -19.28 -13.60 -0.50
CA VAL A 69 -19.07 -15.01 -0.91
C VAL A 69 -18.36 -15.74 0.22
N SER A 70 -18.87 -16.92 0.56
CA SER A 70 -18.27 -17.78 1.58
C SER A 70 -17.15 -18.64 1.01
N LEU A 71 -16.21 -19.06 1.86
CA LEU A 71 -15.16 -20.01 1.45
C LEU A 71 -15.80 -21.31 0.93
N GLY A 72 -15.27 -21.83 -0.17
CA GLY A 72 -15.78 -23.03 -0.83
C GLY A 72 -17.06 -22.82 -1.64
N GLN A 73 -17.77 -21.69 -1.46
CA GLN A 73 -18.97 -21.38 -2.23
C GLN A 73 -18.60 -21.18 -3.71
N THR A 74 -19.37 -21.81 -4.59
CA THR A 74 -19.32 -21.55 -6.03
C THR A 74 -20.50 -20.67 -6.40
N VAL A 75 -20.20 -19.50 -6.96
CA VAL A 75 -21.16 -18.53 -7.47
C VAL A 75 -21.19 -18.66 -8.98
N LYS A 76 -22.39 -18.81 -9.55
CA LYS A 76 -22.62 -18.65 -10.98
C LYS A 76 -23.13 -17.24 -11.23
N VAL A 77 -22.37 -16.45 -11.98
CA VAL A 77 -22.74 -15.08 -12.34
C VAL A 77 -23.61 -15.11 -13.59
N ASP A 78 -23.26 -15.96 -14.56
CA ASP A 78 -24.06 -16.27 -15.75
C ASP A 78 -23.83 -17.73 -16.19
N ASN A 79 -24.28 -18.10 -17.40
CA ASN A 79 -24.16 -19.46 -17.92
C ASN A 79 -22.71 -19.88 -18.22
N ASP A 80 -21.83 -18.92 -18.48
CA ASP A 80 -20.44 -19.14 -18.87
C ASP A 80 -19.44 -18.69 -17.79
N PHE A 81 -19.88 -17.95 -16.76
CA PHE A 81 -19.02 -17.33 -15.76
C PHE A 81 -19.31 -17.81 -14.34
N GLU A 82 -18.30 -18.41 -13.72
CA GLU A 82 -18.39 -18.97 -12.38
C GLU A 82 -17.17 -18.62 -11.53
N ILE A 83 -17.40 -18.44 -10.23
CA ILE A 83 -16.37 -18.05 -9.27
C ILE A 83 -16.46 -18.96 -8.05
N LYS A 84 -15.35 -19.60 -7.66
CA LYS A 84 -15.20 -20.34 -6.41
C LYS A 84 -14.13 -19.72 -5.54
N ALA A 85 -14.46 -19.45 -4.28
CA ALA A 85 -13.54 -18.87 -3.30
C ALA A 85 -12.76 -19.94 -2.54
N TYR A 86 -11.45 -19.74 -2.37
CA TYR A 86 -10.52 -20.59 -1.62
C TYR A 86 -9.81 -19.78 -0.54
N TYR A 87 -9.33 -20.42 0.52
CA TYR A 87 -8.68 -19.74 1.63
C TYR A 87 -7.24 -19.35 1.30
N ALA A 88 -6.85 -18.08 1.47
CA ALA A 88 -5.50 -17.59 1.11
C ALA A 88 -4.50 -17.49 2.29
N GLY A 89 -4.95 -17.52 3.54
CA GLY A 89 -4.07 -17.54 4.73
C GLY A 89 -3.20 -16.28 4.96
N HIS A 90 -3.45 -15.17 4.27
CA HIS A 90 -2.64 -13.95 4.36
C HIS A 90 -3.13 -12.97 5.45
N VAL A 91 -4.40 -12.57 5.38
CA VAL A 91 -5.11 -11.79 6.41
C VAL A 91 -6.49 -12.40 6.65
N LEU A 92 -7.16 -12.02 7.73
CA LEU A 92 -8.53 -12.47 7.97
C LEU A 92 -9.44 -12.08 6.81
N GLY A 93 -10.12 -13.08 6.22
CA GLY A 93 -10.98 -12.88 5.05
C GLY A 93 -10.24 -12.91 3.70
N ALA A 94 -8.92 -13.11 3.66
CA ALA A 94 -8.20 -13.26 2.40
C ALA A 94 -8.61 -14.55 1.67
N ALA A 95 -8.88 -14.45 0.37
CA ALA A 95 -9.25 -15.58 -0.47
C ALA A 95 -8.55 -15.57 -1.82
N MET A 96 -8.42 -16.76 -2.41
CA MET A 96 -8.04 -16.95 -3.81
C MET A 96 -9.29 -17.31 -4.62
N PHE A 97 -9.35 -16.88 -5.87
CA PHE A 97 -10.51 -17.14 -6.73
C PHE A 97 -10.16 -18.08 -7.86
N HIS A 98 -10.93 -19.17 -7.96
CA HIS A 98 -10.97 -19.99 -9.16
C HIS A 98 -12.14 -19.54 -10.02
N ILE A 99 -11.82 -19.05 -11.20
CA ILE A 99 -12.75 -18.45 -12.14
C ILE A 99 -12.86 -19.39 -13.34
N ARG A 100 -14.08 -19.78 -13.68
CA ARG A 100 -14.39 -20.54 -14.90
C ARG A 100 -15.09 -19.61 -15.88
N VAL A 101 -14.55 -19.55 -17.10
CA VAL A 101 -15.11 -18.80 -18.23
C VAL A 101 -15.28 -19.78 -19.40
N GLY A 102 -16.50 -20.24 -19.66
CA GLY A 102 -16.77 -21.29 -20.63
C GLY A 102 -15.95 -22.56 -20.35
N GLN A 103 -15.01 -22.89 -21.24
CA GLN A 103 -14.08 -24.02 -21.08
C GLN A 103 -12.74 -23.66 -20.46
N GLN A 104 -12.46 -22.37 -20.24
CA GLN A 104 -11.19 -21.89 -19.71
C GLN A 104 -11.28 -21.67 -18.20
N THR A 105 -10.19 -21.98 -17.51
CA THR A 105 -10.08 -21.86 -16.05
C THR A 105 -8.90 -20.99 -15.65
N LEU A 106 -9.13 -20.13 -14.67
CA LEU A 106 -8.16 -19.17 -14.16
C LEU A 106 -8.14 -19.28 -12.63
N VAL A 107 -6.96 -19.38 -12.03
CA VAL A 107 -6.78 -19.12 -10.60
C VAL A 107 -6.11 -17.78 -10.43
N TYR A 108 -6.75 -16.94 -9.63
CA TYR A 108 -6.23 -15.65 -9.22
C TYR A 108 -5.96 -15.68 -7.71
N THR A 109 -4.69 -15.64 -7.29
CA THR A 109 -4.30 -15.74 -5.86
C THR A 109 -4.54 -14.45 -5.07
N PHE A 110 -5.37 -13.55 -5.58
CA PHE A 110 -5.42 -12.17 -5.15
C PHE A 110 -6.28 -11.93 -3.91
N SER A 111 -5.66 -11.39 -2.85
CA SER A 111 -6.37 -10.95 -1.65
C SER A 111 -6.95 -9.54 -1.85
N LEU A 112 -8.25 -9.47 -2.17
CA LEU A 112 -9.02 -8.21 -2.36
C LEU A 112 -9.12 -7.31 -1.11
N VAL A 113 -8.65 -7.76 0.06
CA VAL A 113 -8.78 -7.02 1.33
C VAL A 113 -7.85 -5.81 1.38
N PHE A 114 -6.70 -5.87 0.72
CA PHE A 114 -5.72 -4.78 0.66
C PHE A 114 -5.46 -4.40 -0.79
N LYS A 115 -5.61 -3.10 -1.07
CA LYS A 115 -5.45 -2.50 -2.40
C LYS A 115 -4.23 -3.11 -3.14
N PHE A 116 -4.52 -3.88 -4.19
CA PHE A 116 -3.57 -4.40 -5.19
C PHE A 116 -2.48 -5.38 -4.75
N GLN A 117 -2.63 -6.13 -3.64
CA GLN A 117 -1.59 -7.08 -3.22
C GLN A 117 -2.11 -8.52 -3.32
N GLY A 118 -1.52 -9.30 -4.22
CA GLY A 118 -1.99 -10.61 -4.64
C GLY A 118 -1.69 -11.74 -3.64
N ASP A 119 -1.93 -11.49 -2.35
CA ASP A 119 -1.12 -12.10 -1.32
C ASP A 119 -1.75 -13.36 -0.71
N PHE A 120 -0.92 -14.39 -0.57
CA PHE A 120 -1.28 -15.62 0.14
C PHE A 120 -0.11 -16.04 1.03
N ASN A 121 -0.37 -16.92 1.99
CA ASN A 121 0.69 -17.50 2.80
C ASN A 121 0.50 -19.00 2.92
N THR A 122 1.47 -19.78 2.44
CA THR A 122 1.42 -21.24 2.58
C THR A 122 1.88 -21.72 3.96
N THR A 123 2.45 -20.83 4.78
CA THR A 123 2.85 -21.14 6.16
C THR A 123 1.79 -20.66 7.14
N ALA A 124 1.29 -21.56 7.99
CA ALA A 124 0.32 -21.20 9.02
C ALA A 124 0.92 -20.24 10.08
N ASP A 125 0.22 -19.14 10.31
CA ASP A 125 0.50 -18.17 11.38
C ASP A 125 -0.14 -18.64 12.70
N ARG A 126 0.06 -17.90 13.81
CA ARG A 126 -0.64 -18.22 15.07
C ARG A 126 -2.14 -18.03 14.95
N HIS A 127 -2.56 -17.07 14.13
CA HIS A 127 -3.96 -16.68 13.98
C HIS A 127 -4.66 -17.17 12.70
N LEU A 128 -3.91 -17.46 11.65
CA LEU A 128 -4.47 -17.88 10.36
C LEU A 128 -3.91 -19.25 9.96
N GLY A 129 -4.69 -19.98 9.16
CA GLY A 129 -4.25 -21.23 8.53
C GLY A 129 -3.34 -20.96 7.33
N SER A 130 -2.81 -22.02 6.74
CA SER A 130 -2.12 -21.94 5.45
C SER A 130 -3.12 -21.80 4.30
N ALA A 131 -2.71 -21.14 3.21
CA ALA A 131 -3.43 -21.13 1.96
C ALA A 131 -3.78 -22.55 1.51
N HIS A 132 -5.02 -22.74 1.04
CA HIS A 132 -5.52 -24.05 0.63
C HIS A 132 -6.31 -23.93 -0.68
N ILE A 133 -5.95 -24.75 -1.66
CA ILE A 133 -6.62 -24.84 -2.96
C ILE A 133 -6.66 -26.29 -3.46
N ASP A 134 -7.73 -26.66 -4.14
CA ASP A 134 -7.86 -27.98 -4.76
C ASP A 134 -6.85 -28.14 -5.91
N ARG A 135 -6.58 -29.40 -6.31
CA ARG A 135 -5.80 -29.71 -7.53
C ARG A 135 -6.63 -29.43 -8.79
N CYS A 136 -6.89 -28.15 -9.07
CA CYS A 136 -7.80 -27.70 -10.13
C CYS A 136 -7.19 -27.67 -11.54
N ARG A 137 -5.86 -27.77 -11.70
CA ARG A 137 -5.16 -27.75 -13.00
C ARG A 137 -5.61 -26.61 -13.92
N PRO A 138 -5.57 -25.35 -13.46
CA PRO A 138 -6.14 -24.25 -14.22
C PRO A 138 -5.33 -23.98 -15.49
N ASP A 139 -5.98 -23.44 -16.52
CA ASP A 139 -5.29 -23.02 -17.74
C ASP A 139 -4.30 -21.88 -17.44
N ILE A 140 -4.65 -20.98 -16.51
CA ILE A 140 -3.83 -19.85 -16.10
C ILE A 140 -3.83 -19.76 -14.57
N LEU A 141 -2.65 -19.60 -13.97
CA LEU A 141 -2.47 -19.20 -12.59
C LEU A 141 -1.79 -17.84 -12.57
N ILE A 142 -2.42 -16.82 -12.00
CA ILE A 142 -1.77 -15.53 -11.75
C ILE A 142 -1.45 -15.46 -10.27
N THR A 143 -0.17 -15.24 -9.95
CA THR A 143 0.37 -15.27 -8.59
C THR A 143 1.23 -14.05 -8.28
N GLU A 144 1.24 -13.63 -7.01
CA GLU A 144 2.20 -12.62 -6.54
C GLU A 144 3.65 -13.11 -6.64
N SER A 145 4.59 -12.15 -6.61
CA SER A 145 6.03 -12.40 -6.72
C SER A 145 6.86 -11.50 -5.79
N THR A 146 6.23 -10.93 -4.75
CA THR A 146 6.84 -9.94 -3.86
C THR A 146 8.13 -10.45 -3.20
N TYR A 147 8.17 -11.71 -2.77
CA TYR A 147 9.35 -12.35 -2.17
C TYR A 147 9.91 -13.49 -3.03
N GLY A 148 9.81 -13.37 -4.35
CA GLY A 148 10.25 -14.41 -5.31
C GLY A 148 11.73 -14.80 -5.22
N SER A 149 12.58 -13.90 -4.71
CA SER A 149 14.01 -14.13 -4.49
C SER A 149 14.38 -14.52 -3.06
N THR A 150 13.44 -14.40 -2.12
CA THR A 150 13.71 -14.57 -0.70
C THR A 150 13.23 -15.94 -0.23
N VAL A 151 14.07 -16.63 0.53
CA VAL A 151 13.68 -17.83 1.30
C VAL A 151 13.75 -17.43 2.77
N ARG A 152 12.65 -17.60 3.50
CA ARG A 152 12.61 -17.18 4.90
C ARG A 152 13.13 -18.26 5.84
N ASP A 153 13.75 -17.79 6.93
CA ASP A 153 14.08 -18.63 8.06
C ASP A 153 12.82 -19.18 8.74
N SER A 154 13.03 -20.26 9.50
CA SER A 154 11.98 -20.88 10.29
C SER A 154 11.28 -19.83 11.15
N ARG A 155 9.95 -19.92 11.22
CA ARG A 155 9.12 -19.01 12.02
C ARG A 155 9.59 -18.96 13.48
N ARG A 156 9.96 -20.11 14.05
CA ARG A 156 10.47 -20.21 15.44
C ARG A 156 11.75 -19.40 15.66
N ALA A 157 12.68 -19.40 14.71
CA ALA A 157 13.90 -18.61 14.81
C ALA A 157 13.60 -17.11 14.80
N ARG A 158 12.73 -16.65 13.89
CA ARG A 158 12.29 -15.25 13.80
C ARG A 158 11.54 -14.78 15.04
N GLU A 159 10.61 -15.59 15.55
CA GLU A 159 9.88 -15.28 16.79
C GLU A 159 10.83 -15.12 17.98
N ARG A 160 11.80 -16.03 18.13
CA ARG A 160 12.80 -15.96 19.20
C ARG A 160 13.69 -14.73 19.08
N ASP A 161 14.17 -14.42 17.88
CA ASP A 161 15.02 -13.25 17.63
C ASP A 161 14.28 -11.94 17.92
N PHE A 162 13.02 -11.84 17.48
CA PHE A 162 12.14 -10.72 17.82
C PHE A 162 11.99 -10.54 19.33
N MET A 163 11.65 -11.62 20.04
CA MET A 163 11.46 -11.55 21.48
C MET A 163 12.75 -11.20 22.22
N SER A 164 13.90 -11.70 21.78
CA SER A 164 15.20 -11.38 22.37
C SER A 164 15.46 -9.88 22.33
N LYS A 165 15.31 -9.26 21.14
CA LYS A 165 15.56 -7.82 20.95
C LYS A 165 14.56 -6.95 21.72
N VAL A 166 13.28 -7.32 21.71
CA VAL A 166 12.23 -6.60 22.45
C VAL A 166 12.52 -6.61 23.96
N VAL A 167 12.84 -7.79 24.52
CA VAL A 167 13.12 -7.94 25.96
C VAL A 167 14.39 -7.17 26.35
N GLU A 168 15.43 -7.21 25.52
CA GLU A 168 16.67 -6.46 25.76
C GLU A 168 16.42 -4.94 25.81
N CYS A 169 15.74 -4.38 24.80
CA CYS A 169 15.43 -2.96 24.76
C CYS A 169 14.57 -2.51 25.94
N VAL A 170 13.53 -3.28 26.26
CA VAL A 170 12.60 -2.98 27.35
C VAL A 170 13.30 -3.05 28.72
N ARG A 171 14.18 -4.04 28.95
CA ARG A 171 14.98 -4.12 30.18
C ARG A 171 15.97 -2.96 30.30
N GLY A 172 16.47 -2.43 29.19
CA GLY A 172 17.26 -1.19 29.14
C GLY A 172 16.45 0.08 29.40
N GLY A 173 15.14 -0.01 29.62
CA GLY A 173 14.24 1.13 29.82
C GLY A 173 13.85 1.85 28.52
N GLY A 174 14.17 1.26 27.36
CA GLY A 174 13.89 1.81 26.05
C GLY A 174 12.45 1.60 25.58
N LYS A 175 12.06 2.35 24.55
CA LYS A 175 10.77 2.23 23.87
C LYS A 175 10.94 1.49 22.55
N VAL A 176 10.02 0.57 22.26
CA VAL A 176 10.02 -0.20 21.00
C VAL A 176 8.90 0.31 20.10
N LEU A 177 9.26 0.82 18.93
CA LEU A 177 8.31 1.19 17.88
C LEU A 177 8.24 0.06 16.84
N VAL A 178 7.03 -0.42 16.55
CA VAL A 178 6.78 -1.43 15.51
C VAL A 178 5.80 -0.86 14.48
N PRO A 179 6.28 -0.27 13.36
CA PRO A 179 5.40 0.22 12.32
C PRO A 179 4.69 -0.94 11.61
N VAL A 180 3.36 -0.99 11.68
CA VAL A 180 2.53 -2.05 11.09
C VAL A 180 1.28 -1.47 10.41
N PHE A 181 0.69 -2.23 9.51
CA PHE A 181 -0.67 -1.97 9.05
C PHE A 181 -1.70 -2.39 10.11
N ALA A 182 -2.87 -1.74 10.10
CA ALA A 182 -3.89 -1.92 11.14
C ALA A 182 -4.50 -3.33 11.21
N VAL A 183 -4.42 -4.13 10.14
CA VAL A 183 -4.97 -5.49 10.06
C VAL A 183 -3.92 -6.46 9.53
N GLY A 184 -3.86 -7.65 10.12
CA GLY A 184 -3.00 -8.76 9.71
C GLY A 184 -1.83 -8.93 10.67
N ARG A 185 -0.65 -8.43 10.29
CA ARG A 185 0.59 -8.72 11.04
C ARG A 185 0.62 -8.14 12.45
N ALA A 186 -0.12 -7.05 12.68
CA ALA A 186 -0.35 -6.48 14.00
C ALA A 186 -0.87 -7.54 14.99
N GLN A 187 -1.91 -8.30 14.60
CA GLN A 187 -2.54 -9.30 15.46
C GLN A 187 -1.61 -10.48 15.74
N GLU A 188 -0.86 -10.95 14.75
CA GLU A 188 0.13 -12.02 14.94
C GLU A 188 1.19 -11.63 15.99
N LEU A 189 1.77 -10.43 15.85
CA LEU A 189 2.81 -9.95 16.77
C LEU A 189 2.26 -9.72 18.17
N CYS A 190 0.99 -9.36 18.29
CA CYS A 190 0.33 -9.20 19.60
C CYS A 190 0.11 -10.52 20.31
N ILE A 191 -0.39 -11.53 19.61
CA ILE A 191 -0.52 -12.88 20.17
C ILE A 191 0.85 -13.41 20.61
N LEU A 192 1.90 -13.14 19.82
CA LEU A 192 3.27 -13.50 20.16
C LEU A 192 3.73 -12.80 21.45
N LEU A 193 3.63 -11.47 21.51
CA LEU A 193 4.04 -10.68 22.67
C LEU A 193 3.27 -11.07 23.93
N GLU A 194 1.94 -11.16 23.87
CA GLU A 194 1.08 -11.52 25.00
C GLU A 194 1.50 -12.87 25.59
N THR A 195 1.68 -13.88 24.72
CA THR A 195 2.09 -15.23 25.15
C THR A 195 3.45 -15.23 25.83
N TYR A 196 4.40 -14.44 25.34
CA TYR A 196 5.75 -14.40 25.91
C TYR A 196 5.82 -13.55 27.19
N LEU A 197 5.11 -12.43 27.26
CA LEU A 197 5.06 -11.60 28.46
C LEU A 197 4.38 -12.33 29.62
N GLU A 198 3.28 -13.06 29.36
CA GLU A 198 2.63 -13.93 30.36
C GLU A 198 3.61 -15.00 30.87
N ARG A 199 4.43 -15.60 29.99
CA ARG A 199 5.40 -16.65 30.38
C ARG A 199 6.60 -16.11 31.17
N MET A 200 7.07 -14.92 30.83
CA MET A 200 8.22 -14.29 31.47
C MET A 200 7.84 -13.44 32.69
N ASN A 201 6.54 -13.32 32.98
CA ASN A 201 5.98 -12.48 34.04
C ASN A 201 6.46 -11.02 33.95
N LEU A 202 6.53 -10.48 32.72
CA LEU A 202 7.00 -9.13 32.42
C LEU A 202 5.80 -8.18 32.26
N ASN A 203 5.67 -7.21 33.18
CA ASN A 203 4.61 -6.20 33.15
C ASN A 203 5.01 -4.99 32.30
N VAL A 204 4.97 -5.14 30.97
CA VAL A 204 5.34 -4.10 30.02
C VAL A 204 4.08 -3.68 29.25
N PRO A 205 3.72 -2.38 29.22
CA PRO A 205 2.54 -1.94 28.50
C PRO A 205 2.78 -2.01 26.99
N ILE A 206 1.83 -2.62 26.29
CA ILE A 206 1.78 -2.62 24.83
C ILE A 206 0.65 -1.67 24.41
N PHE A 207 0.90 -0.83 23.41
CA PHE A 207 -0.11 0.08 22.89
C PHE A 207 -0.28 -0.01 21.38
N PHE A 208 -1.49 0.28 20.92
CA PHE A 208 -1.81 0.45 19.51
C PHE A 208 -2.19 1.90 19.21
N ALA A 209 -1.29 2.59 18.52
CA ALA A 209 -1.48 4.00 18.19
C ALA A 209 -2.45 4.26 17.03
N SER A 210 -2.97 3.21 16.38
CA SER A 210 -4.08 3.29 15.45
C SER A 210 -5.38 2.92 16.18
N GLY A 211 -6.24 3.90 16.45
CA GLY A 211 -7.57 3.69 17.07
C GLY A 211 -8.53 2.79 16.28
N LEU A 212 -8.07 2.14 15.21
CA LEU A 212 -8.78 1.11 14.46
C LEU A 212 -8.52 -0.30 15.01
N SER A 213 -7.47 -0.51 15.79
CA SER A 213 -7.05 -1.85 16.25
C SER A 213 -8.07 -2.51 17.19
N GLU A 214 -8.75 -1.74 18.05
CA GLU A 214 -9.82 -2.27 18.93
C GLU A 214 -11.01 -2.82 18.13
N LYS A 215 -11.44 -2.06 17.11
CA LYS A 215 -12.49 -2.49 16.19
C LYS A 215 -12.06 -3.75 15.45
N VAL A 216 -10.81 -3.79 15.01
CA VAL A 216 -10.24 -4.96 14.32
C VAL A 216 -10.26 -6.19 15.22
N ASN A 217 -9.84 -6.07 16.49
CA ASN A 217 -9.88 -7.19 17.44
C ASN A 217 -11.31 -7.71 17.65
N THR A 218 -12.30 -6.82 17.72
CA THR A 218 -13.72 -7.20 17.79
C THR A 218 -14.12 -8.02 16.56
N TYR A 219 -13.65 -7.66 15.36
CA TYR A 219 -13.94 -8.44 14.15
C TYR A 219 -13.23 -9.79 14.11
N TYR A 220 -12.01 -9.90 14.64
CA TYR A 220 -11.36 -11.18 14.80
C TYR A 220 -12.17 -12.13 15.71
N GLN A 221 -12.78 -11.60 16.78
CA GLN A 221 -13.67 -12.35 17.66
C GLN A 221 -14.99 -12.74 16.98
N LEU A 222 -15.58 -11.86 16.17
CA LEU A 222 -16.81 -12.16 15.42
C LEU A 222 -16.60 -13.17 14.28
N PHE A 223 -15.40 -13.19 13.68
CA PHE A 223 -15.08 -14.05 12.54
C PHE A 223 -14.03 -15.12 12.87
N VAL A 224 -14.10 -15.67 14.08
CA VAL A 224 -13.25 -16.78 14.54
C VAL A 224 -13.27 -17.97 13.58
N SER A 225 -14.40 -18.25 12.92
CA SER A 225 -14.52 -19.32 11.91
C SER A 225 -13.57 -19.19 10.70
N TRP A 226 -12.94 -18.03 10.51
CA TRP A 226 -11.96 -17.78 9.45
C TRP A 226 -10.50 -17.83 9.93
N THR A 227 -10.29 -18.10 11.22
CA THR A 227 -8.98 -18.35 11.83
C THR A 227 -8.58 -19.81 11.68
N ASN A 228 -7.39 -20.20 12.16
CA ASN A 228 -7.02 -21.62 12.17
C ASN A 228 -7.84 -22.45 13.18
N GLU A 229 -7.88 -23.77 12.96
CA GLU A 229 -8.60 -24.71 13.83
C GLU A 229 -8.19 -24.61 15.31
N LYS A 230 -6.90 -24.31 15.57
CA LYS A 230 -6.40 -24.15 16.94
C LYS A 230 -7.12 -23.02 17.68
N ILE A 231 -7.25 -21.85 17.06
CA ILE A 231 -7.99 -20.72 17.66
C ILE A 231 -9.46 -21.08 17.77
N GLN A 232 -10.07 -21.64 16.73
CA GLN A 232 -11.49 -22.01 16.74
C GLN A 232 -11.83 -22.91 17.94
N ASN A 233 -11.02 -23.94 18.18
CA ASN A 233 -11.23 -24.88 19.28
C ASN A 233 -10.97 -24.26 20.66
N THR A 234 -9.97 -23.38 20.78
CA THR A 234 -9.60 -22.76 22.06
C THR A 234 -10.49 -21.56 22.41
N PHE A 235 -11.19 -20.98 21.44
CA PHE A 235 -11.90 -19.70 21.60
C PHE A 235 -12.95 -19.72 22.72
N HIS A 236 -13.63 -20.85 22.91
CA HIS A 236 -14.63 -21.02 23.98
C HIS A 236 -14.01 -21.01 25.38
N GLU A 237 -12.76 -21.41 25.53
CA GLU A 237 -12.04 -21.46 26.81
C GLU A 237 -11.22 -20.19 27.07
N LYS A 238 -10.51 -19.70 26.06
CA LYS A 238 -9.67 -18.50 26.12
C LYS A 238 -9.74 -17.75 24.79
N ASN A 239 -10.28 -16.53 24.84
CA ASN A 239 -10.24 -15.61 23.71
C ASN A 239 -8.81 -15.08 23.51
N VAL A 240 -8.14 -15.53 22.46
CA VAL A 240 -6.76 -15.14 22.14
C VAL A 240 -6.62 -13.70 21.63
N PHE A 241 -7.73 -13.05 21.29
CA PHE A 241 -7.79 -11.64 20.88
C PHE A 241 -8.25 -10.72 22.01
N ASP A 242 -8.49 -11.26 23.20
CA ASP A 242 -8.66 -10.49 24.43
C ASP A 242 -7.31 -10.35 25.13
N PHE A 243 -6.65 -9.23 24.86
CA PHE A 243 -5.27 -9.00 25.25
C PHE A 243 -5.21 -8.24 26.58
N LYS A 244 -4.55 -8.80 27.61
CA LYS A 244 -4.49 -8.17 28.94
C LYS A 244 -3.45 -7.05 29.00
N HIS A 245 -2.32 -7.22 28.29
CA HIS A 245 -1.22 -6.26 28.32
C HIS A 245 -1.36 -5.15 27.27
N ILE A 246 -2.28 -5.31 26.33
CA ILE A 246 -2.50 -4.37 25.23
C ILE A 246 -3.58 -3.38 25.61
N LYS A 247 -3.22 -2.10 25.61
CA LYS A 247 -4.08 -1.00 26.04
C LYS A 247 -4.32 0.00 24.90
N PRO A 248 -5.44 0.74 24.93
CA PRO A 248 -5.65 1.86 24.04
C PRO A 248 -4.51 2.87 24.16
N TRP A 249 -4.15 3.46 23.02
CA TRP A 249 -3.16 4.52 22.97
C TRP A 249 -3.79 5.89 23.25
N ASP A 250 -3.20 6.62 24.18
CA ASP A 250 -3.44 8.04 24.41
C ASP A 250 -2.26 8.85 23.84
N ARG A 251 -2.54 10.00 23.22
CA ARG A 251 -1.51 10.89 22.67
C ARG A 251 -0.56 11.42 23.74
N SER A 252 -0.99 11.52 24.99
CA SER A 252 -0.15 11.89 26.13
C SER A 252 0.95 10.87 26.42
N TYR A 253 0.81 9.62 25.95
CA TYR A 253 1.79 8.56 26.21
C TYR A 253 3.08 8.68 25.40
N VAL A 254 3.12 9.55 24.37
CA VAL A 254 4.33 9.78 23.55
C VAL A 254 5.54 10.14 24.42
N ASP A 255 5.31 11.01 25.42
CA ASP A 255 6.35 11.58 26.28
C ASP A 255 6.42 10.86 27.64
N ARG A 256 5.66 9.78 27.84
CA ARG A 256 5.61 9.04 29.11
C ARG A 256 6.95 8.35 29.40
N PRO A 257 7.51 8.51 30.63
CA PRO A 257 8.74 7.83 31.01
C PRO A 257 8.51 6.32 31.16
N GLY A 258 9.58 5.56 30.96
CA GLY A 258 9.58 4.10 31.06
C GLY A 258 9.50 3.37 29.71
N SER A 259 9.67 2.06 29.79
CA SER A 259 9.65 1.15 28.65
C SER A 259 8.23 0.85 28.19
N MET A 260 8.00 0.86 26.89
CA MET A 260 6.72 0.49 26.29
C MET A 260 6.94 -0.06 24.88
N ILE A 261 5.97 -0.82 24.40
CA ILE A 261 5.97 -1.33 23.03
C ILE A 261 4.78 -0.68 22.32
N VAL A 262 5.01 -0.05 21.18
CA VAL A 262 3.96 0.66 20.44
C VAL A 262 3.90 0.21 19.00
N PHE A 263 2.74 -0.32 18.62
CA PHE A 263 2.37 -0.58 17.24
C PHE A 263 1.71 0.66 16.64
N ALA A 264 2.21 1.12 15.50
CA ALA A 264 1.68 2.33 14.87
C ALA A 264 1.58 2.17 13.35
N SER A 265 0.55 2.77 12.76
CA SER A 265 0.35 2.80 11.31
C SER A 265 0.81 4.14 10.72
N PRO A 266 1.24 4.15 9.44
CA PRO A 266 1.42 3.03 8.51
C PRO A 266 2.76 2.28 8.67
N GLY A 267 2.84 1.06 8.12
CA GLY A 267 3.98 0.16 8.27
C GLY A 267 5.31 0.62 7.62
N MET A 268 5.27 1.58 6.70
CA MET A 268 6.46 2.05 5.96
C MET A 268 6.99 3.42 6.41
N LEU A 269 6.44 3.99 7.50
CA LEU A 269 6.84 5.30 8.05
C LEU A 269 6.74 6.49 7.06
N HIS A 270 5.90 6.41 6.04
CA HIS A 270 5.78 7.49 5.04
C HIS A 270 4.94 8.68 5.54
N ALA A 271 3.99 8.44 6.43
CA ALA A 271 3.07 9.44 6.96
C ALA A 271 2.49 8.96 8.31
N GLY A 272 1.40 9.58 8.77
CA GLY A 272 0.62 9.08 9.88
C GLY A 272 1.33 9.09 11.24
N TYR A 273 0.82 8.27 12.15
CA TYR A 273 1.26 8.32 13.55
C TYR A 273 2.55 7.54 13.80
N SER A 274 2.84 6.52 12.99
CA SER A 274 4.13 5.82 13.06
C SER A 274 5.30 6.75 12.75
N LEU A 275 5.15 7.64 11.75
CA LEU A 275 6.14 8.67 11.45
C LEU A 275 6.23 9.72 12.58
N HIS A 276 5.10 10.12 13.17
CA HIS A 276 5.10 11.05 14.30
C HIS A 276 5.89 10.51 15.51
N LEU A 277 5.65 9.25 15.88
CA LEU A 277 6.41 8.58 16.94
C LEU A 277 7.88 8.42 16.59
N PHE A 278 8.17 8.04 15.34
CA PHE A 278 9.55 7.95 14.88
C PHE A 278 10.29 9.29 15.02
N LYS A 279 9.73 10.41 14.57
CA LYS A 279 10.34 11.75 14.71
C LYS A 279 10.68 12.08 16.17
N LYS A 280 9.83 11.68 17.12
CA LYS A 280 10.00 11.92 18.56
C LYS A 280 11.04 10.99 19.21
N TRP A 281 11.05 9.71 18.85
CA TRP A 281 11.84 8.69 19.53
C TRP A 281 13.17 8.38 18.85
N ALA A 282 13.34 8.76 17.58
CA ALA A 282 14.57 8.58 16.80
C ALA A 282 15.86 9.09 17.48
N PRO A 283 15.87 10.24 18.18
CA PRO A 283 17.09 10.79 18.76
C PRO A 283 17.64 10.04 19.99
N ASP A 284 16.88 9.13 20.60
CA ASP A 284 17.28 8.44 21.82
C ASP A 284 17.78 7.02 21.50
N GLU A 285 19.03 6.75 21.86
CA GLU A 285 19.75 5.50 21.60
C GLU A 285 19.20 4.29 22.36
N LYS A 286 18.45 4.52 23.46
CA LYS A 286 17.81 3.44 24.21
C LYS A 286 16.62 2.86 23.45
N ASN A 287 16.04 3.64 22.55
CA ASN A 287 14.88 3.22 21.78
C ASN A 287 15.27 2.29 20.64
N MET A 288 14.25 1.58 20.15
CA MET A 288 14.39 0.64 19.04
C MET A 288 13.21 0.79 18.09
N ILE A 289 13.49 0.64 16.80
CA ILE A 289 12.47 0.40 15.78
C ILE A 289 12.65 -0.98 15.15
N ILE A 290 11.57 -1.76 15.10
CA ILE A 290 11.54 -3.06 14.42
C ILE A 290 10.63 -2.94 13.21
N ILE A 291 11.20 -2.98 12.01
CA ILE A 291 10.45 -2.94 10.75
C ILE A 291 10.06 -4.38 10.38
N PRO A 292 8.77 -4.75 10.44
CA PRO A 292 8.33 -6.15 10.34
C PRO A 292 8.06 -6.61 8.90
N GLY A 293 8.12 -5.72 7.92
CA GLY A 293 7.65 -5.99 6.56
C GLY A 293 8.40 -5.23 5.48
N TYR A 294 7.97 -5.44 4.24
CA TYR A 294 8.54 -4.80 3.07
C TYR A 294 8.34 -3.27 3.13
N CYS A 295 9.37 -2.53 2.70
CA CYS A 295 9.29 -1.09 2.54
C CYS A 295 9.56 -0.76 1.07
N VAL A 296 8.60 -0.09 0.42
CA VAL A 296 8.78 0.42 -0.93
C VAL A 296 9.95 1.41 -0.97
N ALA A 297 10.70 1.41 -2.07
CA ALA A 297 11.79 2.35 -2.30
C ALA A 297 11.36 3.80 -2.04
N ASN A 298 12.31 4.63 -1.58
CA ASN A 298 12.13 6.05 -1.24
C ASN A 298 11.27 6.36 0.00
N THR A 299 10.67 5.37 0.65
CA THR A 299 10.02 5.56 1.95
C THR A 299 11.04 5.81 3.07
N VAL A 300 10.61 6.45 4.17
CA VAL A 300 11.46 6.63 5.36
C VAL A 300 11.92 5.28 5.91
N GLY A 301 11.02 4.29 5.95
CA GLY A 301 11.36 2.92 6.34
C GLY A 301 12.46 2.31 5.47
N SER A 302 12.37 2.42 4.14
CA SER A 302 13.40 1.93 3.23
C SER A 302 14.75 2.62 3.44
N LYS A 303 14.76 3.95 3.61
CA LYS A 303 15.97 4.74 3.87
C LYS A 303 16.64 4.35 5.20
N LEU A 304 15.85 4.12 6.26
CA LEU A 304 16.34 3.62 7.54
C LEU A 304 17.03 2.26 7.40
N LEU A 305 16.41 1.34 6.64
CA LEU A 305 16.98 0.01 6.40
C LEU A 305 18.27 0.06 5.59
N LEU A 306 18.41 1.04 4.69
CA LEU A 306 19.65 1.30 3.94
C LEU A 306 20.74 2.00 4.78
N GLY A 307 20.47 2.27 6.07
CA GLY A 307 21.44 2.86 6.99
C GLY A 307 21.48 4.39 7.00
N GLN A 308 20.51 5.07 6.36
CA GLN A 308 20.41 6.51 6.47
C GLN A 308 20.06 6.91 7.92
N LYS A 309 20.91 7.73 8.53
CA LYS A 309 20.73 8.17 9.92
C LYS A 309 20.11 9.56 10.05
N ARG A 310 20.29 10.45 9.07
CA ARG A 310 19.80 11.83 9.15
C ARG A 310 18.64 12.05 8.19
N PHE A 311 17.57 12.65 8.71
CA PHE A 311 16.33 12.90 7.98
C PHE A 311 15.91 14.36 8.15
N LEU A 312 15.51 14.99 7.06
CA LEU A 312 14.93 16.33 7.09
C LEU A 312 13.40 16.22 7.12
N PHE A 313 12.80 16.70 8.18
CA PHE A 313 11.35 16.75 8.36
C PHE A 313 10.91 18.15 8.72
N ASP A 314 10.00 18.74 7.95
CA ASP A 314 9.42 20.06 8.26
C ASP A 314 10.49 21.14 8.52
N GLY A 315 11.59 21.10 7.76
CA GLY A 315 12.75 21.99 7.92
C GLY A 315 13.67 21.68 9.10
N LYS A 316 13.40 20.63 9.88
CA LYS A 316 14.22 20.19 11.01
C LYS A 316 14.96 18.90 10.69
N GLU A 317 16.27 18.88 10.93
CA GLU A 317 17.08 17.69 10.81
C GLU A 317 16.94 16.83 12.07
N ILE A 318 16.58 15.56 11.90
CA ILE A 318 16.46 14.57 12.96
C ILE A 318 17.47 13.46 12.70
N GLU A 319 18.31 13.19 13.70
CA GLU A 319 19.24 12.07 13.69
C GLU A 319 18.60 10.84 14.36
N ALA A 320 18.58 9.72 13.64
CA ALA A 320 18.14 8.42 14.12
C ALA A 320 19.30 7.72 14.84
N LYS A 321 19.33 7.87 16.17
CA LYS A 321 20.26 7.19 17.08
C LYS A 321 19.70 5.87 17.62
N LEU A 322 18.38 5.70 17.57
CA LEU A 322 17.72 4.44 17.96
C LEU A 322 18.25 3.26 17.15
N SER A 323 18.14 2.06 17.73
CA SER A 323 18.50 0.81 17.05
C SER A 323 17.46 0.45 15.98
N VAL A 324 17.92 0.14 14.76
CA VAL A 324 17.05 -0.21 13.63
C VAL A 324 17.20 -1.70 13.31
N HIS A 325 16.10 -2.45 13.39
CA HIS A 325 16.11 -3.86 13.05
C HIS A 325 15.06 -4.18 11.98
N TYR A 326 15.50 -4.85 10.92
CA TYR A 326 14.60 -5.50 9.98
C TYR A 326 14.30 -6.91 10.45
N MET A 327 13.03 -7.27 10.50
CA MET A 327 12.62 -8.65 10.75
C MET A 327 11.51 -9.00 9.77
N SER A 328 11.77 -9.98 8.90
CA SER A 328 10.78 -10.36 7.89
C SER A 328 9.63 -11.14 8.54
N PHE A 329 8.67 -10.43 9.12
CA PHE A 329 7.37 -10.91 9.57
C PHE A 329 6.32 -10.71 8.48
N SER A 330 6.73 -10.72 7.22
CA SER A 330 5.81 -10.57 6.10
C SER A 330 4.77 -11.68 6.05
N ALA A 331 3.53 -11.31 5.71
CA ALA A 331 2.42 -12.23 5.48
C ALA A 331 2.32 -12.75 4.03
N HIS A 332 3.23 -12.34 3.16
CA HIS A 332 3.26 -12.77 1.76
C HIS A 332 3.99 -14.10 1.62
N ALA A 333 3.69 -14.88 0.59
CA ALA A 333 4.40 -16.11 0.33
C ALA A 333 5.86 -15.82 -0.03
N ASP A 334 6.79 -16.65 0.46
CA ASP A 334 8.18 -16.61 0.02
C ASP A 334 8.37 -17.47 -1.24
N ALA A 335 9.58 -17.51 -1.80
CA ALA A 335 9.86 -18.27 -3.02
C ALA A 335 9.44 -19.76 -2.90
N LYS A 336 9.59 -20.35 -1.72
CA LYS A 336 9.18 -21.74 -1.45
C LYS A 336 7.66 -21.87 -1.44
N GLY A 337 6.95 -20.96 -0.76
CA GLY A 337 5.49 -20.95 -0.72
C GLY A 337 4.86 -20.74 -2.09
N ILE A 338 5.39 -19.84 -2.89
CA ILE A 338 4.91 -19.60 -4.26
C ILE A 338 5.07 -20.85 -5.11
N THR A 339 6.25 -21.47 -5.08
CA THR A 339 6.54 -22.68 -5.86
C THR A 339 5.71 -23.88 -5.38
N GLN A 340 5.45 -24.00 -4.08
CA GLN A 340 4.57 -25.01 -3.51
C GLN A 340 3.13 -24.87 -4.04
N LEU A 341 2.59 -23.65 -4.10
CA LEU A 341 1.26 -23.40 -4.65
C LEU A 341 1.19 -23.77 -6.14
N ILE A 342 2.18 -23.37 -6.93
CA ILE A 342 2.27 -23.71 -8.36
C ILE A 342 2.28 -25.24 -8.55
N ARG A 343 3.05 -25.97 -7.75
CA ARG A 343 3.09 -27.43 -7.77
C ARG A 343 1.75 -28.07 -7.40
N GLN A 344 1.04 -27.51 -6.42
CA GLN A 344 -0.26 -28.01 -5.99
C GLN A 344 -1.35 -27.78 -7.05
N CYS A 345 -1.38 -26.58 -7.66
CA CYS A 345 -2.36 -26.25 -8.68
C CYS A 345 -2.09 -26.96 -10.01
N GLN A 346 -0.83 -27.23 -10.36
CA GLN A 346 -0.41 -27.78 -11.66
C GLN A 346 -1.00 -26.99 -12.86
N PRO A 347 -0.79 -25.66 -12.93
CA PRO A 347 -1.37 -24.86 -14.00
C PRO A 347 -0.77 -25.18 -15.37
N ARG A 348 -1.44 -24.76 -16.45
CA ARG A 348 -0.84 -24.76 -17.81
C ARG A 348 -0.03 -23.51 -18.09
N ASN A 349 -0.34 -22.37 -17.48
CA ASN A 349 0.43 -21.14 -17.65
C ASN A 349 0.52 -20.42 -16.31
N VAL A 350 1.66 -19.81 -16.00
CA VAL A 350 1.84 -18.99 -14.79
C VAL A 350 2.07 -17.54 -15.22
N VAL A 351 1.39 -16.61 -14.54
CA VAL A 351 1.58 -15.18 -14.72
C VAL A 351 2.09 -14.61 -13.40
N LEU A 352 3.28 -14.01 -13.45
CA LEU A 352 3.86 -13.34 -12.28
C LEU A 352 3.46 -11.86 -12.28
N VAL A 353 2.90 -11.42 -11.16
CA VAL A 353 2.51 -10.02 -10.90
C VAL A 353 2.99 -9.58 -9.52
N HIS A 354 2.87 -8.29 -9.20
CA HIS A 354 3.11 -7.76 -7.86
C HIS A 354 4.52 -8.10 -7.29
N GLY A 355 5.56 -7.88 -8.10
CA GLY A 355 6.95 -8.00 -7.70
C GLY A 355 7.84 -7.07 -8.54
N GLU A 356 9.07 -6.87 -8.07
CA GLU A 356 10.07 -6.12 -8.82
C GLU A 356 10.55 -6.93 -10.03
N GLU A 357 10.95 -6.25 -11.10
CA GLU A 357 11.32 -6.89 -12.37
C GLU A 357 12.40 -7.96 -12.20
N GLY A 358 13.50 -7.63 -11.53
CA GLY A 358 14.58 -8.59 -11.28
C GLY A 358 14.14 -9.78 -10.42
N VAL A 359 13.24 -9.55 -9.47
CA VAL A 359 12.70 -10.61 -8.60
C VAL A 359 11.77 -11.54 -9.38
N MET A 360 10.94 -10.98 -10.27
CA MET A 360 10.06 -11.75 -11.15
C MET A 360 10.87 -12.62 -12.12
N GLU A 361 11.93 -12.07 -12.73
CA GLU A 361 12.77 -12.80 -13.67
C GLU A 361 13.55 -13.92 -12.97
N PHE A 362 14.05 -13.67 -11.75
CA PHE A 362 14.66 -14.69 -10.90
C PHE A 362 13.67 -15.82 -10.54
N LEU A 363 12.47 -15.46 -10.07
CA LEU A 363 11.45 -16.44 -9.69
C LEU A 363 11.01 -17.28 -10.89
N LYS A 364 10.89 -16.67 -12.06
CA LYS A 364 10.60 -17.37 -13.32
C LYS A 364 11.67 -18.42 -13.64
N GLY A 365 12.96 -18.06 -13.58
CA GLY A 365 14.05 -19.01 -13.80
C GLY A 365 13.96 -20.20 -12.84
N ARG A 366 13.72 -19.92 -11.56
CA ARG A 366 13.53 -20.94 -10.52
C ARG A 366 12.33 -21.86 -10.78
N ILE A 367 11.18 -21.31 -11.16
CA ILE A 367 9.97 -22.09 -11.50
C ILE A 367 10.26 -23.00 -12.70
N GLN A 368 10.97 -22.49 -13.71
CA GLN A 368 11.32 -23.26 -14.91
C GLN A 368 12.28 -24.40 -14.59
N GLU A 369 13.27 -24.19 -13.72
CA GLU A 369 14.18 -25.24 -13.26
C GLU A 369 13.46 -26.29 -12.42
N GLU A 370 12.75 -25.88 -11.36
CA GLU A 370 12.11 -26.80 -10.42
C GLU A 370 10.98 -27.66 -11.08
N LEU A 371 10.38 -27.17 -12.17
CA LEU A 371 9.33 -27.91 -12.89
C LEU A 371 9.84 -28.74 -14.06
N LYS A 372 11.09 -28.54 -14.53
CA LYS A 372 11.75 -29.48 -15.46
C LYS A 372 11.93 -30.84 -14.80
N ASP A 373 12.35 -30.86 -13.54
CA ASP A 373 12.64 -32.08 -12.79
C ASP A 373 11.38 -32.88 -12.40
N THR A 374 10.23 -32.20 -12.29
CA THR A 374 8.98 -32.85 -11.82
C THR A 374 8.15 -33.43 -12.98
N CYS A 375 8.36 -33.00 -14.22
CA CYS A 375 7.50 -33.32 -15.36
C CYS A 375 8.12 -34.22 -16.44
N GLY A 376 9.40 -34.61 -16.35
CA GLY A 376 10.03 -35.55 -17.29
C GLY A 376 9.97 -35.14 -18.78
N LEU A 377 9.62 -33.88 -19.07
CA LEU A 377 9.40 -33.38 -20.41
C LEU A 377 10.62 -32.56 -20.81
N SER A 378 11.60 -33.22 -21.44
CA SER A 378 12.58 -32.53 -22.27
C SER A 378 11.83 -31.85 -23.41
N ARG A 379 11.79 -30.52 -23.50
CA ARG A 379 11.26 -29.85 -24.69
C ARG A 379 11.74 -28.40 -24.85
N ALA A 380 11.92 -28.06 -26.13
CA ALA A 380 12.63 -26.90 -26.67
C ALA A 380 12.27 -25.54 -26.04
N GLU A 381 13.30 -24.71 -25.89
CA GLU A 381 13.24 -23.32 -25.43
C GLU A 381 12.30 -22.48 -26.31
N LYS A 382 11.01 -22.40 -25.95
CA LYS A 382 10.19 -21.28 -26.43
C LYS A 382 10.59 -20.05 -25.63
N ARG A 383 11.13 -19.03 -26.32
CA ARG A 383 11.41 -17.72 -25.72
C ARG A 383 10.15 -17.19 -25.05
N SER A 384 10.16 -17.15 -23.72
CA SER A 384 9.17 -16.41 -22.94
C SER A 384 9.17 -14.95 -23.40
N LYS A 385 8.00 -14.42 -23.76
CA LYS A 385 7.83 -13.01 -24.09
C LYS A 385 7.26 -12.29 -22.89
N GLN A 386 7.86 -11.16 -22.52
CA GLN A 386 7.21 -10.19 -21.66
C GLN A 386 5.98 -9.67 -22.40
N MET A 387 4.81 -9.77 -21.78
CA MET A 387 3.56 -9.32 -22.37
C MET A 387 3.00 -8.20 -21.52
N GLN A 388 2.63 -7.10 -22.16
CA GLN A 388 1.86 -6.02 -21.55
C GLN A 388 0.49 -5.99 -22.21
N GLY A 389 -0.55 -6.01 -21.40
CA GLY A 389 -1.90 -6.11 -21.90
C GLY A 389 -2.93 -6.21 -20.79
N VAL A 390 -4.16 -6.33 -21.22
CA VAL A 390 -5.39 -6.32 -20.46
C VAL A 390 -6.07 -7.65 -20.66
N LEU A 391 -6.35 -8.34 -19.56
CA LEU A 391 -7.07 -9.60 -19.60
C LEU A 391 -8.58 -9.30 -19.68
N VAL A 392 -9.16 -9.57 -20.85
CA VAL A 392 -10.56 -9.33 -21.17
C VAL A 392 -11.34 -10.65 -21.12
N ILE A 393 -12.44 -10.65 -20.39
CA ILE A 393 -13.44 -11.73 -20.37
C ILE A 393 -14.66 -11.21 -21.12
N LYS A 394 -14.97 -11.80 -22.27
CA LYS A 394 -16.15 -11.47 -23.07
C LYS A 394 -16.59 -12.67 -23.91
N ASP A 395 -17.90 -12.89 -24.00
CA ASP A 395 -18.51 -13.97 -24.80
C ASP A 395 -17.95 -15.36 -24.45
N GLY A 396 -17.80 -15.64 -23.15
CA GLY A 396 -17.30 -16.92 -22.65
C GLY A 396 -15.82 -17.20 -22.97
N ARG A 397 -15.03 -16.19 -23.35
CA ARG A 397 -13.61 -16.34 -23.71
C ARG A 397 -12.71 -15.36 -22.95
N LEU A 398 -11.54 -15.84 -22.56
CA LEU A 398 -10.46 -15.05 -21.99
C LEU A 398 -9.46 -14.65 -23.08
N ARG A 399 -9.23 -13.35 -23.26
CA ARG A 399 -8.29 -12.80 -24.24
C ARG A 399 -7.33 -11.82 -23.58
N LEU A 400 -6.07 -11.84 -24.00
CA LEU A 400 -5.10 -10.81 -23.63
C LEU A 400 -4.99 -9.80 -24.77
N LEU A 401 -5.41 -8.56 -24.52
CA LEU A 401 -5.47 -7.48 -25.51
C LEU A 401 -4.56 -6.33 -25.11
N ARG A 402 -4.19 -5.45 -26.04
CA ARG A 402 -3.58 -4.17 -25.66
C ARG A 402 -4.66 -3.26 -25.05
N SER A 403 -4.27 -2.28 -24.24
CA SER A 403 -5.23 -1.42 -23.54
C SER A 403 -6.25 -0.75 -24.46
N LYS A 404 -5.82 -0.25 -25.62
CA LYS A 404 -6.71 0.37 -26.62
C LYS A 404 -7.71 -0.65 -27.19
N ASP A 405 -7.20 -1.81 -27.60
CA ASP A 405 -8.00 -2.90 -28.17
C ASP A 405 -9.03 -3.42 -27.14
N ALA A 406 -8.67 -3.48 -25.86
CA ALA A 406 -9.57 -3.87 -24.78
C ALA A 406 -10.70 -2.86 -24.54
N ILE A 407 -10.39 -1.56 -24.57
CA ILE A 407 -11.38 -0.48 -24.44
C ILE A 407 -12.40 -0.57 -25.57
N SER A 408 -11.94 -0.76 -26.81
CA SER A 408 -12.79 -0.95 -27.97
C SER A 408 -13.63 -2.22 -27.87
N GLU A 409 -13.02 -3.36 -27.48
CA GLU A 409 -13.74 -4.64 -27.40
C GLU A 409 -14.83 -4.64 -26.31
N LEU A 410 -14.59 -3.95 -25.21
CA LEU A 410 -15.52 -3.85 -24.09
C LEU A 410 -16.52 -2.70 -24.24
N ASN A 411 -16.51 -2.00 -25.37
CA ASN A 411 -17.32 -0.81 -25.62
C ASN A 411 -17.22 0.23 -24.49
N LEU A 412 -16.05 0.31 -23.85
CA LEU A 412 -15.80 1.30 -22.83
C LEU A 412 -15.37 2.60 -23.49
N LYS A 413 -15.79 3.71 -22.91
CA LYS A 413 -15.15 4.99 -23.20
C LYS A 413 -13.95 5.12 -22.28
N GLU A 414 -12.80 5.49 -22.85
CA GLU A 414 -11.62 5.78 -22.06
C GLU A 414 -11.96 6.94 -21.10
N HIS A 415 -11.96 6.65 -19.79
CA HIS A 415 -12.20 7.67 -18.79
C HIS A 415 -10.89 8.39 -18.51
N VAL A 416 -10.63 9.44 -19.28
CA VAL A 416 -9.46 10.31 -19.10
C VAL A 416 -9.72 11.21 -17.90
N VAL A 417 -9.18 10.81 -16.74
CA VAL A 417 -9.21 11.64 -15.53
C VAL A 417 -8.08 12.65 -15.61
N GLU A 418 -8.45 13.91 -15.83
CA GLU A 418 -7.57 15.06 -15.73
C GLU A 418 -7.85 15.77 -14.40
N PHE A 419 -6.79 15.98 -13.63
CA PHE A 419 -6.82 16.78 -12.42
C PHE A 419 -6.51 18.22 -12.77
N HIS A 420 -7.23 19.14 -12.15
CA HIS A 420 -7.02 20.57 -12.28
C HIS A 420 -6.85 21.15 -10.88
N SER A 421 -5.81 21.94 -10.67
CA SER A 421 -5.58 22.69 -9.45
C SER A 421 -5.44 24.16 -9.81
N LYS A 422 -6.20 25.02 -9.13
CA LYS A 422 -6.18 26.47 -9.36
C LYS A 422 -5.60 27.18 -8.15
N PHE A 423 -4.65 28.06 -8.41
CA PHE A 423 -4.07 28.97 -7.42
C PHE A 423 -4.37 30.40 -7.82
N ILE A 424 -4.73 31.21 -6.82
CA ILE A 424 -5.01 32.63 -6.98
C ILE A 424 -3.92 33.39 -6.24
N LEU A 425 -3.23 34.26 -6.95
CA LEU A 425 -2.17 35.11 -6.43
C LEU A 425 -2.69 36.54 -6.32
N LYS A 426 -2.87 37.03 -5.09
CA LYS A 426 -3.43 38.37 -4.85
C LYS A 426 -2.40 39.46 -5.12
N GLN A 427 -2.78 40.47 -5.92
CA GLN A 427 -1.98 41.66 -6.25
C GLN A 427 -0.50 41.37 -6.55
N SER A 428 -0.21 40.82 -7.73
CA SER A 428 1.15 40.67 -8.21
C SER A 428 1.52 41.84 -9.13
N THR A 429 2.42 42.71 -8.69
CA THR A 429 3.10 43.73 -9.53
C THR A 429 4.24 43.16 -10.36
N GLN A 430 4.38 41.83 -10.44
CA GLN A 430 5.51 41.19 -11.10
C GLN A 430 5.32 41.14 -12.61
N SER A 431 6.11 41.92 -13.34
CA SER A 431 6.29 41.70 -14.78
C SER A 431 6.87 40.31 -15.02
N LYS A 432 6.25 39.52 -15.91
CA LYS A 432 6.69 38.17 -16.34
C LYS A 432 6.49 37.05 -15.29
N LEU A 433 5.31 36.96 -14.68
CA LEU A 433 4.96 35.89 -13.74
C LEU A 433 5.26 34.48 -14.26
N ILE A 434 5.02 34.23 -15.55
CA ILE A 434 5.29 32.92 -16.16
C ILE A 434 6.77 32.51 -16.09
N VAL A 435 7.70 33.46 -16.24
CA VAL A 435 9.15 33.20 -16.17
C VAL A 435 9.54 32.86 -14.74
N ASN A 436 9.03 33.61 -13.76
CA ASN A 436 9.28 33.33 -12.34
C ASN A 436 8.77 31.95 -11.92
N VAL A 437 7.59 31.56 -12.42
CA VAL A 437 7.03 30.22 -12.18
C VAL A 437 7.90 29.14 -12.82
N ALA A 438 8.35 29.34 -14.05
CA ALA A 438 9.23 28.39 -14.74
C ALA A 438 10.58 28.23 -14.03
N ASP A 439 11.22 29.33 -13.63
CA ASP A 439 12.50 29.34 -12.94
C ASP A 439 12.41 28.66 -11.56
N LEU A 440 11.33 28.91 -10.82
CA LEU A 440 11.07 28.24 -9.55
C LEU A 440 10.94 26.72 -9.74
N LEU A 441 10.18 26.30 -10.73
CA LEU A 441 10.00 24.88 -11.02
C LEU A 441 11.33 24.25 -11.45
N GLN A 442 12.13 24.94 -12.26
CA GLN A 442 13.45 24.46 -12.72
C GLN A 442 14.44 24.33 -11.56
N MET A 443 14.41 25.27 -10.61
CA MET A 443 15.25 25.24 -9.42
C MET A 443 14.83 24.11 -8.45
N LYS A 444 13.53 23.89 -8.26
CA LYS A 444 13.01 22.87 -7.33
C LYS A 444 13.01 21.46 -7.93
N MET A 445 12.96 21.34 -9.25
CA MET A 445 12.84 20.07 -9.98
C MET A 445 13.90 19.95 -11.08
N PRO A 446 15.21 19.91 -10.73
CA PRO A 446 16.30 19.93 -11.70
C PRO A 446 16.37 18.68 -12.60
N SER A 447 15.73 17.59 -12.19
CA SER A 447 15.64 16.34 -12.96
C SER A 447 14.57 16.36 -14.05
N ASN A 448 13.67 17.35 -14.05
CA ASN A 448 12.52 17.41 -14.95
C ASN A 448 12.76 18.45 -16.05
N VAL A 449 12.24 18.15 -17.25
CA VAL A 449 12.34 19.05 -18.40
C VAL A 449 11.19 20.04 -18.33
N ILE A 450 11.48 21.31 -18.07
CA ILE A 450 10.49 22.38 -18.01
C ILE A 450 10.70 23.28 -19.22
N THR A 451 9.62 23.57 -19.95
CA THR A 451 9.69 24.32 -21.20
C THR A 451 8.51 25.28 -21.28
N ILE A 452 8.77 26.56 -21.49
CA ILE A 452 7.73 27.56 -21.74
C ILE A 452 7.29 27.38 -23.20
N LEU A 453 6.01 27.06 -23.43
CA LEU A 453 5.46 26.84 -24.77
C LEU A 453 4.87 28.12 -25.37
N SER A 454 4.31 28.99 -24.54
CA SER A 454 3.69 30.26 -24.95
C SER A 454 3.78 31.29 -23.83
N GLU A 455 3.29 32.51 -24.07
CA GLU A 455 3.26 33.59 -23.07
C GLU A 455 2.42 33.28 -21.82
N SER A 456 1.60 32.21 -21.85
CA SER A 456 0.74 31.79 -20.74
C SER A 456 0.84 30.30 -20.38
N GLU A 457 1.72 29.52 -21.02
CA GLU A 457 1.76 28.07 -20.84
C GLU A 457 3.18 27.52 -20.63
N ILE A 458 3.33 26.73 -19.57
CA ILE A 458 4.55 25.98 -19.22
C ILE A 458 4.24 24.50 -19.29
N ASN A 459 5.12 23.75 -19.92
CA ASN A 459 5.07 22.32 -20.06
C ASN A 459 6.16 21.64 -19.23
N ILE A 460 5.81 20.54 -18.56
CA ILE A 460 6.72 19.75 -17.74
C ILE A 460 6.74 18.30 -18.24
N ASP A 461 7.95 17.79 -18.53
CA ASP A 461 8.25 16.43 -19.00
C ASP A 461 7.42 15.98 -20.22
N ASN A 462 7.43 16.77 -21.31
CA ASN A 462 6.73 16.45 -22.57
C ASN A 462 5.21 16.24 -22.39
N SER A 463 4.53 17.25 -21.86
CA SER A 463 3.07 17.33 -21.67
C SER A 463 2.53 16.37 -20.63
N LYS A 464 3.34 16.02 -19.62
CA LYS A 464 2.86 15.25 -18.47
C LYS A 464 2.09 16.11 -17.48
N VAL A 465 2.54 17.34 -17.27
CA VAL A 465 1.87 18.38 -16.47
C VAL A 465 1.92 19.68 -17.26
N ILE A 466 0.79 20.39 -17.30
CA ILE A 466 0.65 21.69 -17.96
C ILE A 466 0.36 22.72 -16.89
N VAL A 467 1.10 23.82 -16.88
CA VAL A 467 0.84 24.97 -16.00
C VAL A 467 0.46 26.15 -16.88
N LYS A 468 -0.76 26.65 -16.72
CA LYS A 468 -1.26 27.85 -17.37
C LYS A 468 -1.22 29.01 -16.39
N VAL A 469 -0.63 30.10 -16.82
CA VAL A 469 -0.51 31.34 -16.05
C VAL A 469 -1.31 32.41 -16.77
N ARG A 470 -2.34 32.94 -16.10
CA ARG A 470 -3.08 34.11 -16.55
C ARG A 470 -2.64 35.30 -15.71
N ASP A 471 -1.99 36.25 -16.38
CA ASP A 471 -1.58 37.53 -15.81
C ASP A 471 -2.69 38.55 -16.14
N ASP A 472 -3.44 38.98 -15.12
CA ASP A 472 -4.45 40.01 -15.23
C ASP A 472 -3.99 41.20 -14.38
N HIS A 473 -3.45 42.23 -15.04
CA HIS A 473 -2.86 43.40 -14.37
C HIS A 473 -3.87 44.21 -13.53
N GLU A 474 -5.17 43.99 -13.70
CA GLU A 474 -6.23 44.67 -12.92
C GLU A 474 -6.81 43.79 -11.79
N ASN A 475 -6.60 42.46 -11.82
CA ASN A 475 -7.20 41.51 -10.86
C ASN A 475 -6.15 40.55 -10.23
N ASP A 476 -6.62 39.56 -9.48
CA ASP A 476 -5.77 38.49 -8.96
C ASP A 476 -5.25 37.58 -10.09
N ASN A 477 -3.94 37.32 -10.10
CA ASN A 477 -3.30 36.45 -11.08
C ASN A 477 -3.65 34.98 -10.85
N GLU A 478 -3.89 34.23 -11.92
CA GLU A 478 -4.36 32.84 -11.83
C GLU A 478 -3.32 31.86 -12.39
N ILE A 479 -2.96 30.86 -11.58
CA ILE A 479 -2.11 29.75 -12.01
C ILE A 479 -2.96 28.48 -11.97
N THR A 480 -3.23 27.90 -13.14
CA THR A 480 -3.94 26.63 -13.28
C THR A 480 -2.95 25.53 -13.65
N ILE A 481 -2.97 24.43 -12.94
CA ILE A 481 -2.16 23.24 -13.22
C ILE A 481 -3.11 22.14 -13.67
N SER A 482 -2.81 21.49 -14.80
CA SER A 482 -3.53 20.30 -15.24
C SER A 482 -2.61 19.12 -15.49
N TRP A 483 -3.07 17.92 -15.12
CA TRP A 483 -2.34 16.68 -15.38
C TRP A 483 -3.28 15.48 -15.46
N LEU A 484 -2.87 14.47 -16.22
CA LEU A 484 -3.58 13.19 -16.28
C LEU A 484 -3.27 12.34 -15.05
N LEU A 485 -4.22 11.49 -14.61
CA LEU A 485 -4.03 10.54 -13.49
C LEU A 485 -2.74 9.72 -13.56
N LYS A 486 -2.26 9.41 -14.78
CA LYS A 486 -0.98 8.71 -15.00
C LYS A 486 0.25 9.45 -14.47
N ASN A 487 0.14 10.75 -14.27
CA ASN A 487 1.19 11.65 -13.84
C ASN A 487 0.91 12.24 -12.45
N GLU A 488 0.04 11.62 -11.64
CA GLU A 488 -0.38 12.13 -10.32
C GLU A 488 0.81 12.52 -9.41
N ILE A 489 1.84 11.68 -9.35
CA ILE A 489 3.03 11.93 -8.51
C ILE A 489 3.73 13.23 -8.93
N LEU A 490 3.90 13.41 -10.25
CA LEU A 490 4.53 14.60 -10.80
C LEU A 490 3.63 15.83 -10.62
N GLY A 491 2.34 15.71 -10.94
CA GLY A 491 1.34 16.75 -10.73
C GLY A 491 1.31 17.24 -9.28
N HIS A 492 1.22 16.31 -8.33
CA HIS A 492 1.22 16.62 -6.90
C HIS A 492 2.50 17.33 -6.44
N SER A 493 3.68 16.93 -6.96
CA SER A 493 4.94 17.59 -6.67
C SER A 493 4.94 19.05 -7.16
N VAL A 494 4.50 19.28 -8.40
CA VAL A 494 4.38 20.61 -9.01
C VAL A 494 3.39 21.47 -8.23
N THR A 495 2.21 20.93 -7.89
CA THR A 495 1.20 21.57 -7.04
C THR A 495 1.75 21.98 -5.68
N THR A 496 2.55 21.11 -5.04
CA THR A 496 3.15 21.39 -3.72
C THR A 496 4.14 22.55 -3.79
N HIS A 497 5.00 22.57 -4.82
CA HIS A 497 5.95 23.66 -5.01
C HIS A 497 5.26 25.00 -5.32
N LEU A 498 4.22 24.98 -6.16
CA LEU A 498 3.47 26.19 -6.49
C LEU A 498 2.63 26.70 -5.31
N LYS A 499 2.03 25.82 -4.51
CA LYS A 499 1.37 26.20 -3.26
C LYS A 499 2.33 26.92 -2.31
N SER A 500 3.52 26.36 -2.10
CA SER A 500 4.56 27.01 -1.28
C SER A 500 4.97 28.38 -1.82
N TYR A 501 5.00 28.57 -3.15
CA TYR A 501 5.30 29.85 -3.77
C TYR A 501 4.18 30.87 -3.55
N VAL A 502 2.93 30.47 -3.79
CA VAL A 502 1.73 31.31 -3.59
C VAL A 502 1.62 31.75 -2.12
N ASP A 503 1.84 30.84 -1.18
CA ASP A 503 1.81 31.14 0.25
C ASP A 503 2.90 32.15 0.65
N GLN A 504 4.12 32.00 0.09
CA GLN A 504 5.22 32.95 0.32
C GLN A 504 4.88 34.35 -0.22
N GLN A 505 4.39 34.44 -1.47
CA GLN A 505 4.03 35.72 -2.07
C GLN A 505 2.87 36.40 -1.33
N THR A 506 1.88 35.64 -0.90
CA THR A 506 0.74 36.16 -0.12
C THR A 506 1.19 36.69 1.25
N SER A 507 2.15 36.01 1.90
CA SER A 507 2.71 36.49 3.16
C SER A 507 3.52 37.78 3.02
N LEU A 508 4.28 37.92 1.93
CA LEU A 508 5.07 39.11 1.61
C LEU A 508 4.14 40.32 1.37
N ALA A 509 3.06 40.15 0.61
CA ALA A 509 2.07 41.20 0.36
C ALA A 509 1.36 41.67 1.65
N SER A 510 1.11 40.75 2.61
CA SER A 510 0.54 41.11 3.91
C SER A 510 1.50 41.89 4.82
N SER A 511 2.82 41.71 4.64
CA SER A 511 3.84 42.43 5.41
C SER A 511 4.14 43.84 4.90
N SER A 512 4.04 44.07 3.58
CA SER A 512 4.23 45.40 2.97
C SER A 512 3.08 46.36 3.28
N LEU A 513 1.85 45.85 3.42
CA LEU A 513 0.68 46.65 3.84
C LEU A 513 0.79 47.18 5.28
N MET A 514 1.59 46.55 6.14
CA MET A 514 1.82 47.03 7.52
C MET A 514 2.97 48.05 7.64
N SER A 515 3.88 48.13 6.65
CA SER A 515 4.94 49.14 6.65
C SER A 515 4.48 50.51 6.13
N ASP A 516 3.45 50.56 5.28
CA ASP A 516 2.95 51.81 4.69
C ASP A 516 2.06 52.64 5.63
N SER A 517 1.67 52.12 6.81
CA SER A 517 0.88 52.88 7.79
C SER A 517 1.71 53.68 8.80
N ALA A 518 3.05 53.75 8.64
CA ALA A 518 3.96 54.33 9.62
C ALA A 518 4.80 55.52 9.12
N ALA A 519 4.33 56.24 8.08
CA ALA A 519 5.05 57.41 7.56
C ALA A 519 4.12 58.58 7.17
N SER A 520 3.68 59.36 8.16
CA SER A 520 3.63 60.82 8.07
C SER A 520 3.45 61.47 9.46
N PRO A 521 4.40 62.30 9.92
CA PRO A 521 4.12 63.34 10.91
C PRO A 521 3.96 64.67 10.17
N ASP A 522 2.74 65.20 10.13
CA ASP A 522 2.53 66.59 9.68
C ASP A 522 3.07 67.56 10.74
N PRO A 523 3.90 68.55 10.37
CA PRO A 523 4.25 69.66 11.23
C PRO A 523 3.36 70.88 10.98
N ALA A 524 2.93 71.48 12.10
CA ALA A 524 2.28 72.78 12.30
C ALA A 524 0.78 72.91 11.96
#